data_AF-A0A1G6ZBD7-F1
#
_entry.id   AF-A0A1G6ZBD7-F1
#
_cell.length_a   1.000
_cell.length_b   1.000
_cell.length_c   1.000
_cell.angle_alpha   90.00
_cell.angle_beta   90.00
_cell.angle_gamma   90.00
#
_symmetry.space_group_name_H-M   'P 1'
#
loop_
_entity.id
_entity.type
_entity.pdbx_description
1 polymer ?
#
loop_
_entity_poly.entity_id
_entity_poly.type
_entity_poly.pdbx_seq_one_letter_code
_entity_poly.pdbx_strand_id
1 'polypeptide(L)' 'MVDDGGRSGPFTKQVSDDELLEYVKEEEVVTTKEVADHFDYHLQTARRRLKQLHQQGRLNQKDVGKRFVWWLPRD' A
#
# COMPACT_ATOMS: atom_id res chain seq x y z
N MET A 1 -6.72 25.88 9.96
CA MET A 1 -5.52 25.19 10.46
C MET A 1 -4.65 24.96 9.26
N VAL A 2 -3.53 25.66 9.18
CA VAL A 2 -2.62 25.70 8.03
C VAL A 2 -1.52 24.66 8.24
N ASP A 3 -1.15 23.94 7.18
CA ASP A 3 0.25 23.61 6.94
C ASP A 3 0.52 23.74 5.43
N ASP A 4 1.55 24.53 5.13
CA ASP A 4 2.03 24.96 3.82
C ASP A 4 3.43 24.36 3.63
N GLY A 5 3.70 23.80 2.46
CA GLY A 5 5.06 23.47 2.01
C GLY A 5 5.15 22.06 1.43
N GLY A 6 5.64 21.83 0.21
CA GLY A 6 6.28 22.71 -0.75
C GLY A 6 7.06 21.85 -1.74
N ARG A 7 7.22 22.40 -2.95
CA ARG A 7 8.07 21.96 -4.08
C ARG A 7 7.53 20.80 -4.91
N SER A 8 7.37 21.13 -6.19
CA SER A 8 7.33 20.23 -7.34
C SER A 8 8.73 20.19 -7.97
N GLY A 9 9.35 19.02 -7.99
CA GLY A 9 10.31 18.56 -9.00
C GLY A 9 9.57 17.53 -9.86
N PRO A 10 10.21 16.89 -10.86
CA PRO A 10 9.58 15.83 -11.64
C PRO A 10 9.48 14.57 -10.77
N PHE A 11 8.62 14.64 -9.77
CA PHE A 11 8.31 13.54 -8.90
C PHE A 11 7.45 12.61 -9.72
N THR A 12 8.03 11.50 -10.16
CA THR A 12 7.29 10.23 -10.10
C THR A 12 6.58 10.26 -8.77
N LYS A 13 5.26 10.54 -8.75
CA LYS A 13 4.45 10.62 -7.55
C LYS A 13 4.67 9.30 -6.81
N GLN A 14 5.57 9.29 -5.84
CA GLN A 14 5.73 8.17 -4.96
C GLN A 14 4.47 8.21 -4.11
N VAL A 15 3.51 7.37 -4.48
CA VAL A 15 2.30 7.12 -3.71
C VAL A 15 2.72 6.98 -2.25
N SER A 16 2.07 7.69 -1.35
CA SER A 16 2.40 7.65 0.07
C SER A 16 1.92 6.33 0.70
N ASP A 17 2.48 5.97 1.85
CA ASP A 17 2.01 4.80 2.59
C ASP A 17 0.53 4.93 3.00
N ASP A 18 0.07 6.16 3.29
CA ASP A 18 -1.33 6.44 3.62
C ASP A 18 -2.28 6.26 2.42
N GLU A 19 -1.86 6.63 1.21
CA GLU A 19 -2.66 6.37 -0.01
C GLU A 19 -2.80 4.87 -0.27
N LEU A 20 -1.74 4.08 -0.03
CA LEU A 20 -1.80 2.62 -0.15
C LEU A 20 -2.77 2.02 0.88
N LEU A 21 -2.77 2.54 2.11
CA LEU A 21 -3.66 2.06 3.16
C LEU A 21 -5.11 2.44 2.92
N GLU A 22 -5.39 3.63 2.40
CA GLU A 22 -6.75 4.02 2.02
C GLU A 22 -7.27 3.11 0.91
N TYR A 23 -6.44 2.77 -0.09
CA TYR A 23 -6.82 1.77 -1.10
C TYR A 23 -7.15 0.40 -0.49
N VAL A 24 -6.34 -0.11 0.44
CA VAL A 24 -6.65 -1.39 1.13
C VAL A 24 -7.94 -1.30 1.96
N LYS A 25 -8.22 -0.13 2.53
CA LYS A 25 -9.44 0.13 3.30
C LYS A 25 -10.67 0.10 2.41
N GLU A 26 -10.61 0.74 1.24
CA GLU A 26 -11.70 0.79 0.27
C GLU A 26 -12.03 -0.60 -0.30
N GLU A 27 -11.01 -1.40 -0.61
CA GLU A 27 -11.16 -2.74 -1.18
C GLU A 27 -11.41 -3.84 -0.12
N GLU A 28 -11.31 -3.51 1.17
CA GLU A 28 -11.30 -4.40 2.35
C GLU A 28 -10.16 -5.44 2.39
N VAL A 29 -9.90 -6.14 1.29
CA VAL A 29 -8.87 -7.18 1.13
C VAL A 29 -8.26 -7.09 -0.27
N VAL A 30 -6.95 -6.89 -0.34
CA VAL A 30 -6.21 -6.78 -1.60
C VAL A 30 -5.11 -7.81 -1.72
N THR A 31 -4.70 -8.11 -2.94
CA THR A 31 -3.49 -8.88 -3.26
C THR A 31 -2.35 -7.95 -3.64
N THR A 32 -1.13 -8.46 -3.58
CA THR A 32 0.05 -7.71 -4.07
C THR A 32 -0.08 -7.32 -5.55
N LYS A 33 -0.79 -8.13 -6.35
CA LYS A 33 -1.01 -7.84 -7.76
C LYS A 33 -1.98 -6.68 -7.95
N GLU A 34 -3.10 -6.66 -7.22
CA GLU A 34 -4.07 -5.57 -7.29
C GLU A 34 -3.44 -4.23 -6.89
N VAL A 35 -2.60 -4.22 -5.85
CA VAL A 35 -1.82 -3.03 -5.45
C VAL A 35 -0.81 -2.63 -6.54
N ALA A 36 -0.16 -3.60 -7.17
CA ALA A 36 0.78 -3.33 -8.25
C ALA A 36 0.08 -2.71 -9.47
N ASP A 37 -1.04 -3.29 -9.88
CA ASP A 37 -1.82 -2.85 -11.03
C ASP A 37 -2.46 -1.47 -10.77
N HIS A 38 -2.99 -1.22 -9.56
CA HIS A 38 -3.63 0.05 -9.20
C HIS A 38 -2.65 1.23 -9.16
N PHE A 39 -1.45 1.03 -8.60
CA PHE A 39 -0.44 2.09 -8.45
C PHE A 39 0.63 2.09 -9.54
N ASP A 40 0.45 1.30 -10.61
CA ASP A 40 1.42 1.09 -11.69
C ASP A 40 2.83 0.77 -11.16
N TYR A 41 2.87 -0.11 -10.15
CA TYR A 41 4.10 -0.58 -9.54
C TYR A 41 4.58 -1.89 -10.14
N HIS A 42 5.90 -2.05 -10.18
CA HIS A 42 6.46 -3.39 -10.27
C HIS A 42 6.00 -4.23 -9.07
N LEU A 43 5.65 -5.49 -9.33
CA LEU A 43 5.16 -6.43 -8.32
C LEU A 43 6.09 -6.55 -7.11
N GLN A 44 7.41 -6.50 -7.32
CA GLN A 44 8.39 -6.52 -6.23
C GLN A 44 8.32 -5.25 -5.35
N THR A 45 8.08 -4.09 -5.94
CA THR A 45 7.90 -2.82 -5.23
C THR A 45 6.65 -2.86 -4.36
N ALA A 46 5.51 -3.26 -4.94
CA ALA A 46 4.26 -3.44 -4.20
C ALA A 46 4.44 -4.42 -3.03
N ARG A 47 5.08 -5.56 -3.29
CA ARG A 47 5.37 -6.57 -2.25
C ARG A 47 6.25 -6.02 -1.12
N ARG A 48 7.29 -5.24 -1.46
CA ARG A 48 8.18 -4.64 -0.46
C ARG A 48 7.43 -3.67 0.44
N ARG A 49 6.62 -2.79 -0.15
CA ARG A 49 5.84 -1.79 0.60
C ARG A 49 4.79 -2.43 1.51
N LEU A 50 4.03 -3.40 0.99
CA LEU A 50 3.04 -4.13 1.78
C LEU A 50 3.70 -4.88 2.96
N LYS A 51 4.88 -5.48 2.73
CA LYS A 51 5.66 -6.10 3.82
C LYS A 51 6.12 -5.07 4.86
N GLN A 52 6.57 -3.90 4.45
CA GLN A 52 6.98 -2.83 5.38
C GLN A 52 5.80 -2.39 6.25
N LEU A 53 4.62 -2.17 5.66
CA LEU A 53 3.40 -1.82 6.38
C LEU A 53 2.95 -2.92 7.35
N HIS A 54 3.06 -4.17 6.94
CA HIS A 54 2.79 -5.30 7.82
C HIS A 54 3.76 -5.37 9.01
N GLN A 55 5.05 -5.14 8.78
CA GLN A 55 6.05 -5.08 9.85
C GLN A 55 5.80 -3.94 10.84
N GLN A 56 5.19 -2.85 10.38
CA GLN A 56 4.76 -1.73 11.23
C GLN A 56 3.41 -1.99 11.93
N GLY A 57 2.77 -3.14 11.71
CA GLY A 57 1.45 -3.47 12.26
C GLY A 57 0.30 -2.72 11.59
N ARG A 58 0.52 -2.03 10.47
CA ARG A 58 -0.51 -1.28 9.73
C ARG A 58 -1.34 -2.15 8.80
N LEU A 59 -0.85 -3.35 8.46
CA LEU A 59 -1.53 -4.35 7.64
C LEU A 59 -1.39 -5.74 8.24
N ASN A 60 -2.39 -6.57 8.03
CA ASN A 60 -2.30 -8.02 8.20
C ASN A 60 -1.92 -8.68 6.88
N GLN A 61 -1.33 -9.87 6.99
CA GLN A 61 -0.96 -10.72 5.85
C GLN A 61 -1.49 -12.13 6.05
N LYS A 62 -1.96 -12.76 4.98
CA LYS A 62 -2.23 -14.20 4.92
C LYS A 62 -1.75 -14.78 3.61
N ASP A 63 -1.11 -15.95 3.72
CA ASP A 63 -0.80 -16.80 2.58
C ASP A 63 -2.06 -17.59 2.21
N VAL A 64 -2.52 -17.45 0.96
CA VAL A 64 -3.63 -18.22 0.39
C VAL A 64 -3.15 -19.12 -0.76
N GLY A 65 -1.92 -19.63 -0.62
CA GLY A 65 -1.27 -20.57 -1.53
C GLY A 65 -0.59 -19.87 -2.69
N LYS A 66 -1.35 -19.49 -3.73
CA LYS A 66 -0.78 -18.89 -4.95
C LYS A 66 -0.48 -17.39 -4.82
N ARG A 67 -0.98 -16.75 -3.77
CA ARG A 67 -0.90 -15.31 -3.56
C ARG A 67 -0.96 -14.95 -2.08
N PHE A 68 -0.50 -13.74 -1.77
CA PHE A 68 -0.68 -13.11 -0.47
C PHE A 68 -1.86 -12.15 -0.54
N VAL A 69 -2.69 -12.19 0.48
CA VAL A 69 -3.75 -11.22 0.71
C VAL A 69 -3.40 -10.33 1.90
N TRP A 70 -3.85 -9.09 1.83
CA TRP A 70 -3.52 -8.00 2.74
C TRP A 70 -4.79 -7.25 3.09
N TRP A 71 -4.95 -6.92 4.36
CA TRP A 71 -6.11 -6.18 4.86
C TRP A 71 -5.71 -5.36 6.07
N LEU A 72 -6.49 -4.34 6.41
CA LEU A 72 -6.26 -3.56 7.62
C LEU A 72 -6.52 -4.42 8.88
N PRO A 73 -5.76 -4.23 9.97
CA PRO A 73 -6.12 -4.75 11.27
C PRO A 73 -7.55 -4.33 11.64
N ARG A 74 -8.36 -5.29 12.09
CA ARG A 74 -9.61 -4.98 12.76
C ARG A 74 -9.27 -4.75 14.23
N ASP A 75 -9.66 -3.60 14.75
CA ASP A 75 -9.66 -3.31 16.19
C ASP A 75 -10.65 -4.26 16.91
#